data_AF-A0A7V4Q526-F1
#
_entry.id   AF-A0A7V4Q526-F1
#
_cell.length_a   1.000
_cell.length_b   1.000
_cell.length_c   1.000
_cell.angle_alpha   90.00
_cell.angle_beta   90.00
_cell.angle_gamma   90.00
#
_symmetry.space_group_name_H-M   'P 1'
#
loop_
_entity.id
_entity.type
_entity.pdbx_description
1 polymer ?
#
loop_
_entity_poly.entity_id
_entity_poly.type
_entity_poly.pdbx_seq_one_letter_code
_entity_poly.pdbx_strand_id
1 'polypeptide(L)'
;MALSTDSVQGDVCYTFEAAIEMATQMEDEGFRAYLSALRIVKDKGARQIFKEAALDELEHKHQLEKALIDGEMKGGAGLQQPVPTMNLSYVLAKRELRAESDAREALAYAIHLEKGSIDFYQRMSKGCEGAP
;
A
#
# COMPACT_ATOMS: atom_id res chain seq x y z
N MET A 1 12.81 -32.57 -8.82
CA MET A 1 11.41 -32.35 -9.23
C MET A 1 10.87 -31.28 -8.31
N ALA A 2 11.01 -30.01 -8.69
CA ALA A 2 10.54 -28.87 -7.92
C ALA A 2 9.14 -28.51 -8.44
N LEU A 3 8.13 -28.60 -7.58
CA LEU A 3 6.82 -28.02 -7.84
C LEU A 3 6.90 -26.55 -7.41
N SER A 4 7.11 -25.67 -8.39
CA SER A 4 6.87 -24.25 -8.22
C SER A 4 5.36 -24.05 -8.18
N THR A 5 4.81 -23.74 -7.01
CA THR A 5 3.46 -23.18 -6.91
C THR A 5 3.56 -21.69 -7.20
N ASP A 6 3.64 -21.33 -8.49
CA ASP A 6 3.23 -20.00 -8.91
C ASP A 6 1.72 -19.93 -8.75
N SER A 7 1.26 -19.20 -7.73
CA SER A 7 -0.14 -18.83 -7.57
C SER A 7 -0.51 -17.89 -8.71
N VAL A 8 -0.99 -18.45 -9.82
CA VAL A 8 -1.65 -17.71 -10.90
C VAL A 8 -2.98 -17.21 -10.36
N GLN A 9 -2.97 -16.05 -9.71
CA GLN A 9 -4.18 -15.27 -9.54
C GLN A 9 -4.46 -14.69 -10.94
N GLY A 10 -5.34 -15.34 -11.70
CA GLY A 10 -5.72 -14.88 -13.04
C GLY A 10 -6.31 -13.47 -12.99
N ASP A 11 -6.39 -12.81 -14.15
CA ASP A 11 -7.06 -11.51 -14.30
C ASP A 11 -8.56 -11.68 -13.99
N VAL A 12 -8.92 -11.54 -12.71
CA VAL A 12 -10.31 -11.61 -12.25
C VAL A 12 -10.88 -10.20 -12.30
N CYS A 13 -11.97 -10.03 -13.04
CA CYS A 13 -12.68 -8.76 -13.01
C CYS A 13 -13.50 -8.65 -11.72
N TYR A 14 -13.22 -7.62 -10.94
CA TYR A 14 -13.86 -7.36 -9.66
C TYR A 14 -15.09 -6.46 -9.84
N THR A 15 -16.13 -6.67 -9.04
CA THR A 15 -17.15 -5.62 -8.86
C THR A 15 -16.53 -4.44 -8.13
N PHE A 16 -17.18 -3.28 -8.19
CA PHE A 16 -16.73 -2.10 -7.46
C PHE A 16 -16.57 -2.41 -5.96
N GLU A 17 -17.58 -3.05 -5.36
CA GLU A 17 -17.59 -3.41 -3.95
C GLU A 17 -16.44 -4.34 -3.59
N ALA A 18 -16.23 -5.40 -4.39
CA ALA A 18 -15.14 -6.35 -4.16
C ALA A 18 -13.76 -5.68 -4.26
N ALA A 19 -13.56 -4.79 -5.24
CA ALA A 19 -12.31 -4.04 -5.38
C ALA A 19 -12.06 -3.13 -4.17
N ILE A 20 -13.09 -2.40 -3.71
CA ILE A 20 -12.95 -1.49 -2.57
C ILE A 20 -12.76 -2.25 -1.26
N GLU A 21 -13.43 -3.39 -1.05
CA GLU A 21 -13.20 -4.25 0.13
C GLU A 21 -11.77 -4.78 0.17
N MET A 22 -11.25 -5.26 -0.96
CA MET A 22 -9.86 -5.71 -1.07
C MET A 22 -8.86 -4.57 -0.80
N ALA A 23 -9.11 -3.39 -1.34
CA ALA A 23 -8.30 -2.20 -1.06
C ALA A 23 -8.35 -1.81 0.42
N THR A 24 -9.54 -1.83 1.02
CA THR A 24 -9.73 -1.52 2.45
C THR A 24 -8.95 -2.48 3.35
N GLN A 25 -8.92 -3.76 3.00
CA GLN A 25 -8.10 -4.75 3.71
C GLN A 25 -6.61 -4.44 3.56
N MET A 26 -6.15 -4.11 2.34
CA MET A 26 -4.76 -3.75 2.09
C MET A 26 -4.32 -2.54 2.92
N GLU A 27 -5.14 -1.50 3.02
CA GLU A 27 -4.84 -0.32 3.86
C GLU A 27 -4.82 -0.67 5.36
N ASP A 28 -5.71 -1.57 5.84
CA ASP A 28 -5.65 -2.05 7.24
C ASP A 28 -4.36 -2.83 7.53
N GLU A 29 -3.89 -3.63 6.57
CA GLU A 29 -2.62 -4.35 6.66
C GLU A 29 -1.43 -3.38 6.68
N GLY A 30 -1.43 -2.35 5.83
CA GLY A 30 -0.44 -1.27 5.82
C GLY A 30 -0.38 -0.53 7.16
N PHE A 31 -1.53 -0.11 7.68
CA PHE A 31 -1.65 0.51 9.00
C PHE A 31 -1.06 -0.38 10.12
N ARG A 32 -1.41 -1.67 10.14
CA ARG A 32 -0.89 -2.64 11.12
C ARG A 32 0.61 -2.85 10.98
N ALA A 33 1.15 -2.81 9.77
CA ALA A 33 2.58 -2.90 9.54
C ALA A 33 3.32 -1.71 10.17
N TYR A 34 2.79 -0.49 10.02
CA TYR A 34 3.36 0.69 10.67
C TYR A 34 3.22 0.69 12.20
N LEU A 35 2.09 0.21 12.74
CA LEU A 35 1.97 -0.01 14.19
C LEU A 35 3.00 -1.02 14.72
N SER A 36 3.29 -2.06 13.94
CA SER A 36 4.31 -3.05 14.29
C SER A 36 5.71 -2.45 14.23
N ALA A 37 6.02 -1.64 13.21
CA ALA A 37 7.27 -0.91 13.09
C ALA A 37 7.50 0.06 14.28
N LEU A 38 6.46 0.78 14.71
CA LEU A 38 6.48 1.67 15.88
C LEU A 38 6.79 0.97 17.21
N ARG A 39 6.55 -0.35 17.30
CA ARG A 39 6.92 -1.15 18.48
C ARG A 39 8.40 -1.56 18.48
N ILE A 40 9.05 -1.53 17.31
CA ILE A 40 10.45 -1.93 17.14
C ILE A 40 11.37 -0.72 17.35
N VAL A 41 11.13 0.38 16.65
CA VAL A 41 12.07 1.51 16.59
C VAL A 41 11.98 2.45 17.79
N LYS A 42 13.14 2.93 18.24
CA LYS A 42 13.26 3.91 19.35
C LYS A 42 13.69 5.30 18.89
N ASP A 43 14.32 5.42 17.73
CA ASP A 43 14.72 6.71 17.17
C ASP A 43 13.50 7.63 16.96
N LYS A 44 13.61 8.89 17.35
CA LYS A 44 12.47 9.83 17.30
C LYS A 44 12.06 10.15 15.86
N GLY A 45 13.03 10.25 14.94
CA GLY A 45 12.77 10.53 13.53
C GLY A 45 12.09 9.35 12.85
N ALA A 46 12.61 8.13 13.05
CA ALA A 46 11.99 6.90 12.57
C ALA A 46 10.55 6.73 13.07
N ARG A 47 10.32 6.98 14.36
CA ARG A 47 8.98 6.91 14.96
C ARG A 47 8.02 7.94 14.36
N GLN A 48 8.50 9.15 14.06
CA GLN A 48 7.66 10.18 13.45
C GLN A 48 7.21 9.75 12.05
N ILE A 49 8.13 9.25 11.23
CA ILE A 49 7.83 8.74 9.87
C ILE A 49 6.75 7.66 9.91
N PHE A 50 6.91 6.64 10.75
CA PHE A 50 5.92 5.56 10.83
C PHE A 50 4.59 6.01 11.46
N LYS A 51 4.60 7.01 12.33
CA LYS A 51 3.36 7.58 12.87
C LYS A 51 2.59 8.34 11.79
N GLU A 52 3.27 9.15 11.01
CA GLU A 52 2.67 9.88 9.88
C GLU A 52 2.10 8.89 8.86
N ALA A 53 2.92 7.94 8.40
CA ALA A 53 2.47 6.93 7.44
C ALA A 53 1.27 6.11 7.97
N ALA A 54 1.28 5.70 9.25
CA ALA A 54 0.13 5.01 9.85
C ALA A 54 -1.17 5.85 9.85
N LEU A 55 -1.06 7.17 10.01
CA LEU A 55 -2.23 8.06 9.96
C LEU A 55 -2.74 8.20 8.52
N ASP A 56 -1.83 8.25 7.55
CA ASP A 56 -2.18 8.28 6.13
C ASP A 56 -2.97 7.01 5.73
N GLU A 57 -2.51 5.82 6.14
CA GLU A 57 -3.24 4.56 5.84
C GLU A 57 -4.63 4.51 6.48
N LEU A 58 -4.80 5.09 7.67
CA LEU A 58 -6.13 5.21 8.28
C LEU A 58 -7.05 6.13 7.47
N GLU A 59 -6.52 7.23 6.95
CA GLU A 59 -7.29 8.15 6.10
C GLU A 59 -7.62 7.48 4.76
N HIS A 60 -6.68 6.79 4.12
CA HIS A 60 -6.93 6.01 2.90
C HIS A 60 -8.04 4.97 3.11
N LYS A 61 -7.93 4.18 4.18
CA LYS A 61 -8.95 3.20 4.57
C LYS A 61 -10.31 3.85 4.76
N HIS A 62 -10.37 4.97 5.49
CA HIS A 62 -11.61 5.70 5.71
C HIS A 62 -12.26 6.18 4.40
N GLN A 63 -11.45 6.68 3.45
CA GLN A 63 -11.95 7.12 2.14
C GLN A 63 -12.54 5.97 1.33
N LEU A 64 -11.91 4.78 1.38
CA LEU A 64 -12.41 3.57 0.71
C LEU A 64 -13.71 3.07 1.35
N GLU A 65 -13.79 3.00 2.68
CA GLU A 65 -15.02 2.60 3.39
C GLU A 65 -16.18 3.56 3.08
N LYS A 66 -15.88 4.85 2.96
CA LYS A 66 -16.87 5.85 2.55
C LYS A 66 -17.34 5.63 1.11
N ALA A 67 -16.45 5.25 0.20
CA ALA A 67 -16.80 4.94 -1.17
C ALA A 67 -17.75 3.74 -1.30
N LEU A 68 -17.65 2.74 -0.41
CA LEU A 68 -18.65 1.65 -0.33
C LEU A 68 -20.05 2.17 -0.01
N ILE A 69 -20.16 3.17 0.86
CA ILE A 69 -21.45 3.77 1.24
C ILE A 69 -21.97 4.67 0.11
N ASP A 70 -21.09 5.50 -0.45
CA ASP A 70 -21.46 6.48 -1.49
C ASP A 70 -21.72 5.79 -2.85
N GLY A 71 -21.20 4.58 -3.08
CA GLY A 71 -21.29 3.84 -4.34
C GLY A 71 -20.36 4.35 -5.44
N GLU A 72 -19.47 5.29 -5.12
CA GLU A 72 -18.49 5.86 -6.04
C GLU A 72 -17.23 6.34 -5.29
N MET A 73 -16.09 6.34 -5.98
CA MET A 73 -14.85 6.95 -5.49
C MET A 73 -14.82 8.45 -5.79
N LYS A 74 -14.43 9.25 -4.80
CA LYS A 74 -14.19 10.68 -4.98
C LYS A 74 -12.81 10.92 -5.59
N GLY A 75 -12.68 11.91 -6.47
CA GLY A 75 -11.41 12.26 -7.12
C GLY A 75 -11.51 12.61 -8.61
N GLY A 76 -12.64 12.27 -9.25
CA GLY A 76 -12.97 12.70 -10.62
C GLY A 76 -11.85 12.43 -11.62
N ALA A 77 -11.57 13.41 -12.48
CA ALA A 77 -10.52 13.31 -13.51
C ALA A 77 -9.10 13.13 -12.94
N GLY A 78 -8.87 13.47 -11.67
CA GLY A 78 -7.57 13.34 -11.01
C GLY A 78 -7.14 11.88 -10.83
N LEU A 79 -8.09 10.95 -10.68
CA LEU A 79 -7.80 9.51 -10.51
C LEU A 79 -7.17 8.88 -11.76
N GLN A 80 -7.39 9.48 -12.93
CA GLN A 80 -6.84 8.97 -14.20
C GLN A 80 -5.48 9.57 -14.56
N GLN A 81 -4.98 10.51 -13.74
CA GLN A 81 -3.70 11.14 -14.02
C GLN A 81 -2.56 10.31 -13.43
N PRO A 82 -1.50 10.02 -14.21
CA PRO A 82 -0.33 9.36 -13.68
C PRO A 82 0.33 10.27 -12.64
N VAL A 83 0.60 9.72 -11.45
CA VAL A 83 1.38 10.41 -10.42
C VAL A 83 2.87 10.17 -10.69
N PRO A 84 3.68 11.22 -10.93
CA PRO A 84 5.11 11.05 -11.12
C PRO A 84 5.77 10.44 -9.89
N THR A 85 6.59 9.40 -10.07
CA THR A 85 7.32 8.76 -8.99
C THR A 85 8.81 9.07 -9.07
N MET A 86 9.43 9.26 -7.91
CA MET A 86 10.89 9.44 -7.81
C MET A 86 11.67 8.11 -7.90
N ASN A 87 10.97 6.97 -7.86
CA ASN A 87 11.57 5.63 -7.94
C ASN A 87 12.69 5.37 -6.91
N LEU A 88 12.56 5.92 -5.71
CA LEU A 88 13.60 5.86 -4.68
C LEU A 88 13.88 4.44 -4.14
N SER A 89 12.97 3.48 -4.35
CA SER A 89 13.15 2.09 -3.93
C SER A 89 14.39 1.41 -4.55
N TYR A 90 14.87 1.86 -5.72
CA TYR A 90 16.10 1.35 -6.34
C TYR A 90 17.37 1.81 -5.63
N VAL A 91 17.33 2.98 -4.98
CA VAL A 91 18.49 3.62 -4.34
C VAL A 91 18.49 3.38 -2.83
N LEU A 92 17.30 3.30 -2.23
CA LEU A 92 17.11 3.08 -0.80
C LEU A 92 16.65 1.64 -0.56
N ALA A 93 17.60 0.75 -0.29
CA ALA A 93 17.29 -0.65 0.00
C ALA A 93 16.54 -0.80 1.34
N LYS A 94 15.46 -1.58 1.34
CA LYS A 94 14.77 -1.99 2.57
C LYS A 94 15.69 -2.88 3.39
N ARG A 95 15.86 -2.53 4.67
CA ARG A 95 16.53 -3.35 5.68
C ARG A 95 15.51 -3.79 6.72
N GLU A 96 15.82 -4.86 7.42
CA GLU A 96 15.07 -5.21 8.63
C GLU A 96 15.19 -4.08 9.66
N LEU A 97 14.06 -3.76 10.29
CA LEU A 97 14.01 -2.74 11.33
C LEU A 97 14.63 -3.28 12.61
N ARG A 98 15.40 -2.42 13.28
CA ARG A 98 15.98 -2.67 14.59
C ARG A 98 15.74 -1.47 15.50
N ALA A 99 15.99 -1.64 16.80
CA ALA A 99 15.65 -0.61 17.78
C ALA A 99 16.33 0.74 17.50
N GLU A 100 17.53 0.69 16.93
CA GLU A 100 18.38 1.82 16.56
C GLU A 100 18.22 2.27 15.11
N SER A 101 17.28 1.71 14.35
CA SER A 101 17.02 2.16 12.98
C SER A 101 16.67 3.64 12.96
N ASP A 102 17.38 4.39 12.13
CA ASP A 102 17.26 5.84 12.02
C ASP A 102 16.14 6.25 11.05
N ALA A 103 15.93 7.56 10.92
CA ALA A 103 14.93 8.12 10.02
C ALA A 103 15.12 7.70 8.55
N ARG A 104 16.36 7.50 8.08
CA ARG A 104 16.63 7.11 6.69
C ARG A 104 16.26 5.65 6.46
N GLU A 105 16.63 4.76 7.39
CA GLU A 105 16.23 3.35 7.34
C GLU A 105 14.70 3.20 7.45
N ALA A 106 14.04 4.02 8.28
CA ALA A 106 12.58 4.05 8.39
C ALA A 106 11.90 4.54 7.11
N LEU A 107 12.38 5.63 6.50
CA LEU A 107 11.86 6.11 5.22
C LEU A 107 12.04 5.08 4.11
N ALA A 108 13.20 4.42 4.04
CA ALA A 108 13.43 3.34 3.09
C ALA A 108 12.43 2.19 3.32
N TYR A 109 12.18 1.81 4.56
CA TYR A 109 11.19 0.78 4.88
C TYR A 109 9.79 1.16 4.38
N ALA A 110 9.34 2.40 4.67
CA ALA A 110 8.04 2.91 4.24
C ALA A 110 7.91 2.92 2.71
N ILE A 111 8.91 3.45 1.98
CA ILE A 111 8.92 3.47 0.51
C ILE A 111 8.70 2.08 -0.10
N HIS A 112 9.30 1.03 0.49
CA HIS A 112 9.13 -0.33 -0.01
C HIS A 112 7.76 -0.93 0.36
N LEU A 113 7.16 -0.51 1.47
CA LEU A 113 5.80 -0.90 1.81
C LEU A 113 4.81 -0.26 0.82
N GLU A 114 4.91 1.05 0.60
CA GLU A 114 4.08 1.78 -0.36
C GLU A 114 4.24 1.30 -1.80
N LYS A 115 5.45 0.88 -2.19
CA LYS A 115 5.66 0.24 -3.49
C LYS A 115 4.82 -1.03 -3.63
N GLY A 116 4.71 -1.82 -2.57
CA GLY A 116 3.84 -2.99 -2.54
C GLY A 116 2.36 -2.63 -2.73
N SER A 117 1.91 -1.54 -2.10
CA SER A 117 0.56 -0.99 -2.26
C SER A 117 0.31 -0.54 -3.71
N ILE A 118 1.27 0.18 -4.32
CA ILE A 118 1.19 0.58 -5.74
C ILE A 118 1.09 -0.64 -6.65
N ASP A 119 1.94 -1.66 -6.45
CA ASP A 119 1.91 -2.89 -7.25
C ASP A 119 0.58 -3.64 -7.09
N PHE A 120 -0.01 -3.62 -5.89
CA PHE A 120 -1.35 -4.13 -5.63
C PHE A 120 -2.42 -3.37 -6.42
N TYR A 121 -2.48 -2.04 -6.30
CA TYR A 121 -3.47 -1.22 -7.01
C TYR A 121 -3.36 -1.34 -8.53
N GLN A 122 -2.12 -1.41 -9.05
CA GLN A 122 -1.89 -1.63 -10.48
C GLN A 122 -2.47 -2.97 -10.95
N ARG A 123 -2.22 -4.06 -10.22
CA ARG A 123 -2.80 -5.37 -10.56
C ARG A 123 -4.32 -5.36 -10.48
N MET A 124 -4.88 -4.79 -9.43
CA MET A 124 -6.33 -4.68 -9.26
C MET A 124 -6.97 -3.87 -10.40
N SER A 125 -6.36 -2.75 -10.81
CA SER A 125 -6.86 -1.91 -11.91
C SER A 125 -6.84 -2.63 -13.28
N LYS A 126 -5.90 -3.55 -13.48
CA LYS A 126 -5.74 -4.31 -14.72
C LYS A 126 -6.61 -5.56 -14.78
N GLY A 127 -7.21 -6.00 -13.67
CA GLY A 127 -8.00 -7.23 -13.60
C GLY A 127 -9.23 -7.26 -14.53
N CYS A 128 -9.65 -6.12 -15.09
CA CYS A 128 -10.70 -6.03 -16.10
C CYS A 128 -10.20 -5.57 -17.50
N GLU A 129 -8.89 -5.36 -17.72
CA GLU A 129 -8.36 -5.04 -19.05
C GLU A 129 -8.53 -6.24 -19.99
N GLY A 130 -9.48 -6.14 -20.94
CA GLY A 130 -9.73 -7.18 -21.94
C GLY A 130 -10.96 -8.08 -21.69
N ALA A 131 -11.79 -7.78 -20.69
CA ALA A 131 -13.14 -8.34 -20.61
C ALA A 131 -14.00 -7.83 -21.80
N PRO A 132 -14.83 -8.67 -22.44
CA PRO A 132 -15.62 -8.31 -23.63
C PRO A 132 -16.66 -7.22 -23.37
#